data_AF-A0A925WAN9-F1
#
_entry.id   AF-A0A925WAN9-F1
#
_cell.length_a   1.000
_cell.length_b   1.000
_cell.length_c   1.000
_cell.angle_alpha   90.00
_cell.angle_beta   90.00
_cell.angle_gamma   90.00
#
_symmetry.space_group_name_H-M   'P 1'
#
loop_
_entity.id
_entity.type
_entity.pdbx_description
1 polymer ?
#
loop_
_entity_poly.entity_id
_entity_poly.type
_entity_poly.pdbx_seq_one_letter_code
_entity_poly.pdbx_strand_id
1 'polypeptide(L)'
;MTDLLTAHDIETEQLADWRVIFSELRARFRTADFASALTLVDRIGAAAEEADHHPDIDLSWGRVGVRLSSHDVGGLTQRDVGLARTISGLAAELGATPQPSELSGLEFALDTPDMAAVQPFWAAVLGGEAGPDDIVDPTGSRPTIWFQRTETDGPQRWHPDIRVPPEVAQERIQAAMAAGGTLVSDAAAPAFVVLADAQGNQVCVTTWQGRD
;
A
#
# COMPACT_ATOMS: atom_id res chain seq x y z
N MET A 1 22.21 2.39 -13.61
CA MET A 1 21.60 2.76 -12.32
C MET A 1 20.18 3.13 -12.65
N THR A 2 19.22 2.35 -12.14
CA THR A 2 17.81 2.74 -12.22
C THR A 2 17.57 3.61 -10.99
N ASP A 3 17.15 4.85 -11.21
CA ASP A 3 16.90 5.77 -10.10
C ASP A 3 15.56 5.40 -9.44
N LEU A 4 15.60 5.25 -8.11
CA LEU A 4 14.40 5.03 -7.31
C LEU A 4 13.57 6.31 -7.29
N LEU A 5 12.27 6.17 -7.48
CA LEU A 5 11.30 7.25 -7.46
C LEU A 5 10.65 7.33 -6.08
N THR A 6 10.59 8.53 -5.53
CA THR A 6 9.81 8.82 -4.33
C THR A 6 8.31 8.90 -4.68
N ALA A 7 7.45 8.90 -3.65
CA ALA A 7 6.03 9.15 -3.87
C ALA A 7 5.76 10.53 -4.51
N HIS A 8 6.59 11.52 -4.18
CA HIS A 8 6.53 12.85 -4.79
C HIS A 8 6.87 12.81 -6.27
N ASP A 9 7.89 12.05 -6.68
CA ASP A 9 8.24 11.89 -8.10
C ASP A 9 7.08 11.26 -8.87
N ILE A 10 6.48 10.20 -8.32
CA ILE A 10 5.30 9.54 -8.92
C ILE A 10 4.12 10.49 -9.07
N GLU A 11 3.85 11.34 -8.07
CA GLU A 11 2.76 12.33 -8.16
C GLU A 11 2.96 13.27 -9.36
N THR A 12 4.22 13.63 -9.70
CA THR A 12 4.50 14.48 -10.88
C THR A 12 4.21 13.79 -12.22
N GLU A 13 4.17 12.45 -12.25
CA GLU A 13 3.88 11.66 -13.45
C GLU A 13 2.38 11.67 -13.82
N GLN A 14 1.51 12.23 -12.95
CA GLN A 14 0.08 12.47 -13.16
C GLN A 14 -0.72 11.21 -13.53
N LEU A 15 -0.45 10.11 -12.83
CA LEU A 15 -1.14 8.83 -13.01
C LEU A 15 -2.50 8.83 -12.28
N ALA A 16 -3.53 9.39 -12.91
CA ALA A 16 -4.84 9.61 -12.28
C ALA A 16 -5.48 8.35 -11.64
N ASP A 17 -5.24 7.17 -12.22
CA ASP A 17 -5.82 5.90 -11.77
C ASP A 17 -5.03 5.23 -10.63
N TRP A 18 -3.81 5.70 -10.37
CA TRP A 18 -2.83 5.01 -9.54
C TRP A 18 -2.50 5.79 -8.26
N ARG A 19 -2.21 5.07 -7.18
CA ARG A 19 -1.78 5.67 -5.91
C ARG A 19 -0.58 4.94 -5.35
N VAL A 20 0.34 5.71 -4.78
CA VAL A 20 1.45 5.14 -4.00
C VAL A 20 0.91 4.69 -2.65
N ILE A 21 1.01 3.39 -2.39
CA ILE A 21 0.60 2.75 -1.16
C ILE A 21 1.82 2.00 -0.61
N PHE A 22 2.44 2.56 0.42
CA PHE A 22 3.75 2.14 0.92
C PHE A 22 4.81 2.22 -0.19
N SER A 23 5.51 1.12 -0.48
CA SER A 23 6.55 1.03 -1.52
C SER A 23 6.03 0.62 -2.90
N GLU A 24 4.71 0.56 -3.09
CA GLU A 24 4.09 0.07 -4.32
C GLU A 24 3.20 1.12 -4.99
N LEU A 25 3.13 1.05 -6.31
CA LEU A 25 2.20 1.81 -7.13
C LEU A 25 0.98 0.92 -7.42
N ARG A 26 -0.19 1.29 -6.91
CA ARG A 26 -1.39 0.45 -6.95
C ARG A 26 -2.51 1.06 -7.78
N ALA A 27 -3.26 0.23 -8.48
CA ALA A 27 -4.52 0.57 -9.13
C ALA A 27 -5.57 -0.51 -8.89
N ARG A 28 -6.84 -0.12 -8.99
CA ARG A 28 -7.98 -1.04 -8.97
C ARG A 28 -8.95 -0.64 -10.05
N PHE A 29 -9.41 -1.61 -10.82
CA PHE A 29 -10.36 -1.43 -11.91
C PHE A 29 -11.60 -2.29 -11.66
N ARG A 30 -12.77 -1.68 -11.84
CA ARG A 30 -14.06 -2.37 -11.81
C ARG A 30 -14.50 -2.71 -13.23
N THR A 31 -14.96 -3.93 -13.43
CA THR A 31 -15.51 -4.44 -14.70
C THR A 31 -16.94 -4.93 -14.51
N ALA A 32 -17.62 -5.27 -15.60
CA ALA A 32 -19.02 -5.71 -15.54
C ALA A 32 -19.18 -7.08 -14.85
N ASP A 33 -18.23 -7.99 -15.08
CA ASP A 33 -18.25 -9.36 -14.60
C ASP A 33 -16.83 -9.95 -14.54
N PHE A 34 -16.74 -11.20 -14.08
CA PHE A 34 -15.46 -11.91 -13.99
C PHE A 34 -14.80 -12.15 -15.35
N ALA A 35 -15.57 -12.43 -16.41
CA ALA A 35 -15.01 -12.68 -17.74
C ALA A 35 -14.31 -11.42 -18.27
N SER A 36 -14.93 -10.25 -18.11
CA SER A 36 -14.36 -8.96 -18.47
C SER A 36 -13.11 -8.63 -17.64
N ALA A 37 -13.13 -8.96 -16.34
CA ALA A 37 -11.96 -8.81 -15.47
C ALA A 37 -10.80 -9.70 -15.94
N LEU A 38 -11.07 -10.98 -16.25
CA LEU A 38 -10.08 -11.91 -16.76
C LEU A 38 -9.49 -11.46 -18.11
N THR A 39 -10.31 -10.89 -19.01
CA THR A 39 -9.82 -10.30 -20.27
C THR A 39 -8.85 -9.14 -20.02
N LEU A 40 -9.13 -8.27 -19.03
CA LEU A 40 -8.19 -7.21 -18.67
C LEU A 40 -6.89 -7.80 -18.12
N VAL A 41 -6.96 -8.81 -17.25
CA VAL A 41 -5.75 -9.50 -16.72
C VAL A 41 -4.91 -10.10 -17.84
N ASP A 42 -5.52 -10.75 -18.84
CA ASP A 42 -4.81 -11.31 -20.00
C ASP A 42 -4.05 -10.23 -20.79
N ARG A 43 -4.69 -9.08 -21.03
CA ARG A 43 -4.06 -7.94 -21.70
C ARG A 43 -2.93 -7.33 -20.89
N ILE A 44 -3.09 -7.22 -19.57
CA ILE A 44 -2.04 -6.75 -18.66
C ILE A 44 -0.86 -7.72 -18.69
N GLY A 45 -1.11 -9.04 -18.62
CA GLY A 45 -0.07 -10.06 -18.68
C GLY A 45 0.75 -9.99 -19.97
N ALA A 46 0.11 -9.81 -21.12
CA ALA A 46 0.81 -9.62 -22.38
C ALA A 46 1.70 -8.36 -22.40
N ALA A 47 1.21 -7.24 -21.85
CA ALA A 47 1.98 -6.01 -21.75
C ALA A 47 3.15 -6.12 -20.76
N ALA A 48 2.97 -6.86 -19.66
CA ALA A 48 4.01 -7.14 -18.68
C ALA A 48 5.15 -7.97 -19.28
N GLU A 49 4.83 -9.00 -20.06
CA GLU A 49 5.82 -9.80 -20.80
C GLU A 49 6.59 -8.97 -21.84
N GLU A 50 5.91 -8.10 -22.58
CA GLU A 50 6.58 -7.18 -23.52
C GLU A 50 7.51 -6.19 -22.81
N ALA A 51 7.15 -5.77 -21.60
CA ALA A 51 7.93 -4.84 -20.79
C ALA A 51 9.08 -5.52 -20.01
N ASP A 52 9.12 -6.85 -19.94
CA ASP A 52 9.97 -7.62 -19.00
C ASP A 52 9.87 -7.06 -17.56
N HIS A 53 8.64 -6.75 -17.15
CA HIS A 53 8.32 -6.14 -15.86
C HIS A 53 6.94 -6.61 -15.41
N HIS A 54 6.90 -7.41 -14.35
CA HIS A 54 5.68 -8.15 -13.98
C HIS A 54 4.98 -7.54 -12.76
N PRO A 55 3.68 -7.21 -12.87
CA PRO A 55 2.87 -6.77 -11.73
C PRO A 55 2.41 -7.95 -10.87
N ASP A 56 2.08 -7.67 -9.62
CA ASP A 56 1.18 -8.52 -8.84
C ASP A 56 -0.28 -8.17 -9.17
N ILE A 57 -1.09 -9.18 -9.47
CA ILE A 57 -2.49 -8.99 -9.88
C ILE A 57 -3.43 -9.78 -8.97
N ASP A 58 -4.45 -9.11 -8.45
CA ASP A 58 -5.63 -9.75 -7.86
C ASP A 58 -6.80 -9.74 -8.83
N LEU A 59 -7.42 -10.91 -9.03
CA LEU A 59 -8.60 -11.09 -9.86
C LEU A 59 -9.77 -11.57 -8.99
N SER A 60 -10.86 -10.83 -9.00
CA SER A 60 -12.11 -11.21 -8.33
C SER A 60 -13.33 -10.82 -9.16
N TRP A 61 -14.54 -11.12 -8.68
CA TRP A 61 -15.76 -10.85 -9.42
C TRP A 61 -15.90 -9.36 -9.75
N GLY A 62 -15.81 -9.02 -11.04
CA GLY A 62 -15.95 -7.66 -11.54
C GLY A 62 -14.82 -6.71 -11.11
N ARG A 63 -13.64 -7.23 -10.74
CA ARG A 63 -12.55 -6.40 -10.20
C ARG A 63 -11.17 -6.97 -10.53
N VAL A 64 -10.27 -6.07 -10.92
CA VAL A 64 -8.84 -6.32 -11.10
C VAL A 64 -8.07 -5.32 -10.24
N GLY A 65 -7.28 -5.79 -9.28
CA GLY A 65 -6.28 -4.96 -8.61
C GLY A 65 -4.89 -5.26 -9.15
N VAL A 66 -4.07 -4.22 -9.22
CA VAL A 66 -2.72 -4.27 -9.79
C VAL A 66 -1.78 -3.56 -8.83
N ARG A 67 -0.65 -4.19 -8.53
CA ARG A 67 0.46 -3.60 -7.77
C ARG A 67 1.73 -3.68 -8.60
N LEU A 68 2.44 -2.57 -8.66
CA LEU A 68 3.70 -2.42 -9.38
C LEU A 68 4.79 -2.02 -8.40
N SER A 69 5.91 -2.74 -8.48
CA SER A 69 7.18 -2.36 -7.88
C SER A 69 8.32 -3.00 -8.66
N SER A 70 9.49 -2.37 -8.64
CA SER A 70 10.72 -2.94 -9.17
C SER A 70 11.43 -3.73 -8.07
N HIS A 71 11.03 -4.99 -7.89
CA HIS A 71 11.51 -5.87 -6.81
C HIS A 71 13.03 -6.03 -6.79
N ASP A 72 13.68 -6.03 -7.96
CA ASP A 72 15.13 -6.17 -8.13
C ASP A 72 15.93 -5.01 -7.52
N VAL A 73 15.31 -3.84 -7.36
CA VAL A 73 15.91 -2.65 -6.74
C VAL A 73 15.16 -2.18 -5.49
N GLY A 74 14.15 -2.92 -5.04
CA GLY A 74 13.46 -2.68 -3.78
C GLY A 74 12.62 -1.39 -3.72
N GLY A 75 12.04 -0.96 -4.85
CA GLY A 75 11.21 0.24 -4.85
C GLY A 75 10.61 0.60 -6.21
N LEU A 76 10.15 1.84 -6.35
CA LEU A 76 9.50 2.32 -7.57
C LEU A 76 10.50 2.89 -8.56
N THR A 77 10.29 2.63 -9.84
CA THR A 77 11.14 3.13 -10.92
C THR A 77 10.31 3.59 -12.12
N GLN A 78 10.96 4.14 -13.13
CA GLN A 78 10.33 4.48 -14.40
C GLN A 78 9.73 3.27 -15.14
N ARG A 79 10.16 2.03 -14.83
CA ARG A 79 9.50 0.80 -15.35
C ARG A 79 8.06 0.69 -14.85
N ASP A 80 7.87 0.95 -13.56
CA ASP A 80 6.54 0.93 -12.92
C ASP A 80 5.63 2.00 -13.52
N VAL A 81 6.15 3.22 -13.71
CA VAL A 81 5.42 4.32 -14.34
C VAL A 81 5.03 3.98 -15.78
N GLY A 82 5.95 3.40 -16.56
CA GLY A 82 5.72 3.00 -17.95
C GLY A 82 4.61 1.97 -18.06
N LEU A 83 4.70 0.89 -17.26
CA LEU A 83 3.69 -0.17 -17.27
C LEU A 83 2.34 0.33 -16.73
N ALA A 84 2.33 1.19 -15.70
CA ALA A 84 1.11 1.80 -15.18
C ALA A 84 0.31 2.55 -16.26
N ARG A 85 1.00 3.34 -17.09
CA ARG A 85 0.38 4.05 -18.23
C ARG A 85 -0.23 3.10 -19.25
N THR A 86 0.49 2.04 -19.61
CA THR A 86 0.00 1.02 -20.53
C THR A 86 -1.26 0.35 -19.99
N ILE A 87 -1.25 -0.05 -18.71
CA ILE A 87 -2.38 -0.69 -18.05
C ILE A 87 -3.60 0.24 -17.99
N SER A 88 -3.42 1.52 -17.65
CA SER A 88 -4.51 2.51 -17.70
C SER A 88 -5.14 2.62 -19.09
N GLY A 89 -4.32 2.62 -20.15
CA GLY A 89 -4.81 2.60 -21.53
C GLY A 89 -5.64 1.35 -21.85
N LEU A 90 -5.14 0.17 -21.49
CA LEU A 90 -5.85 -1.10 -21.68
C LEU A 90 -7.18 -1.15 -20.91
N ALA A 91 -7.19 -0.66 -19.67
CA ALA A 91 -8.40 -0.58 -18.85
C ALA A 91 -9.45 0.33 -19.50
N ALA A 92 -9.05 1.50 -20.00
CA ALA A 92 -9.94 2.42 -20.68
C ALA A 92 -10.51 1.84 -21.99
N GLU A 93 -9.68 1.17 -22.81
CA GLU A 93 -10.12 0.47 -24.02
C GLU A 93 -11.20 -0.59 -23.75
N LEU A 94 -11.06 -1.31 -22.63
CA LEU A 94 -12.00 -2.36 -22.21
C LEU A 94 -13.19 -1.83 -21.39
N GLY A 95 -13.30 -0.52 -21.18
CA GLY A 95 -14.37 0.10 -20.40
C GLY A 95 -14.30 -0.20 -18.89
N ALA A 96 -13.15 -0.65 -18.39
CA ALA A 96 -12.95 -0.86 -16.97
C ALA A 96 -12.81 0.49 -16.25
N THR A 97 -13.49 0.66 -15.13
CA THR A 97 -13.53 1.95 -14.41
C THR A 97 -12.54 1.95 -13.24
N PRO A 98 -11.56 2.87 -13.19
CA PRO A 98 -10.61 2.97 -12.10
C PRO A 98 -11.31 3.35 -10.78
N GLN A 99 -10.81 2.83 -9.65
CA GLN A 99 -11.32 3.06 -8.29
C GLN A 99 -10.19 3.54 -7.35
N PRO A 100 -9.53 4.68 -7.62
CA PRO A 100 -8.35 5.11 -6.87
C PRO A 100 -8.66 5.38 -5.39
N SER A 101 -9.84 5.88 -5.07
CA SER A 101 -10.30 6.16 -3.69
C SER A 101 -10.57 4.90 -2.85
N GLU A 102 -10.74 3.73 -3.48
CA GLU A 102 -10.94 2.46 -2.79
C GLU A 102 -9.62 1.76 -2.41
N LEU A 103 -8.48 2.32 -2.84
CA LEU A 103 -7.18 1.77 -2.52
C LEU A 103 -6.85 1.98 -1.03
N SER A 104 -6.20 0.98 -0.46
CA SER A 104 -5.52 1.10 0.82
C SER A 104 -4.55 -0.05 1.00
N GLY A 105 -3.56 0.14 1.86
CA GLY A 105 -2.65 -0.89 2.33
C GLY A 105 -2.69 -0.96 3.85
N LEU A 106 -2.49 -2.15 4.40
CA LEU A 106 -2.38 -2.37 5.83
C LEU A 106 -0.99 -2.93 6.12
N GLU A 107 -0.34 -2.35 7.13
CA GLU A 107 0.82 -2.92 7.80
C GLU A 107 0.55 -3.00 9.29
N PHE A 108 1.26 -3.88 9.99
CA PHE A 108 1.28 -3.90 11.45
C PHE A 108 2.62 -3.42 11.95
N ALA A 109 2.60 -2.35 12.74
CA ALA A 109 3.76 -1.89 13.47
C ALA A 109 3.90 -2.66 14.79
N LEU A 110 5.12 -3.04 15.14
CA LEU A 110 5.50 -3.47 16.49
C LEU A 110 6.49 -2.48 17.10
N ASP A 111 6.05 -1.82 18.17
CA ASP A 111 6.88 -1.02 19.06
C ASP A 111 7.90 -1.88 19.80
N THR A 112 9.18 -1.55 19.60
CA THR A 112 10.30 -2.22 20.26
C THR A 112 11.51 -1.30 20.42
N PRO A 113 12.20 -1.30 21.58
CA PRO A 113 13.46 -0.57 21.75
C PRO A 113 14.63 -1.30 21.09
N ASP A 114 14.46 -2.59 20.79
CA ASP A 114 15.46 -3.49 20.23
C ASP A 114 14.85 -4.41 19.18
N MET A 115 14.91 -3.97 17.92
CA MET A 115 14.46 -4.76 16.77
C MET A 115 15.33 -6.00 16.58
N ALA A 116 16.64 -5.90 16.76
CA ALA A 116 17.58 -7.00 16.52
C ALA A 116 17.29 -8.19 17.44
N ALA A 117 16.78 -7.94 18.65
CA ALA A 117 16.35 -8.99 19.58
C ALA A 117 15.06 -9.72 19.16
N VAL A 118 14.15 -9.08 18.41
CA VAL A 118 12.80 -9.64 18.13
C VAL A 118 12.57 -10.02 16.67
N GLN A 119 13.22 -9.36 15.72
CA GLN A 119 13.03 -9.60 14.29
C GLN A 119 13.28 -11.07 13.89
N PRO A 120 14.32 -11.77 14.38
CA PRO A 120 14.54 -13.18 14.03
C PRO A 120 13.38 -14.11 14.45
N PHE A 121 12.74 -13.82 15.58
CA PHE A 121 11.57 -14.59 16.05
C PHE A 121 10.38 -14.39 15.10
N TRP A 122 10.08 -13.15 14.72
CA TRP A 122 8.97 -12.85 13.83
C TRP A 122 9.21 -13.35 12.41
N ALA A 123 10.43 -13.22 11.88
CA ALA A 123 10.82 -13.83 10.60
C ALA A 123 10.52 -15.34 10.59
N ALA A 124 10.91 -16.05 11.67
CA ALA A 124 10.70 -17.49 11.78
C ALA A 124 9.22 -17.88 11.89
N VAL A 125 8.43 -17.17 12.69
CA VAL A 125 7.00 -17.45 12.88
C VAL A 125 6.21 -17.16 11.60
N LEU A 126 6.54 -16.08 10.89
CA LEU A 126 5.86 -15.67 9.68
C LEU A 126 6.38 -16.41 8.44
N GLY A 127 7.55 -17.05 8.50
CA GLY A 127 8.24 -17.54 7.32
C GLY A 127 8.48 -16.40 6.31
N GLY A 128 8.77 -15.20 6.82
CA GLY A 128 9.00 -14.00 6.03
C GLY A 128 10.49 -13.67 5.93
N GLU A 129 10.82 -12.76 5.02
CA GLU A 129 12.18 -12.28 4.81
C GLU A 129 12.41 -11.01 5.63
N ALA A 130 13.53 -10.97 6.36
CA ALA A 130 13.89 -9.81 7.17
C ALA A 130 14.46 -8.70 6.28
N GLY A 131 13.79 -7.55 6.25
CA GLY A 131 14.30 -6.34 5.65
C GLY A 131 15.01 -5.44 6.67
N PRO A 132 15.31 -4.18 6.29
CA PRO A 132 16.02 -3.22 7.15
C PRO A 132 15.32 -2.94 8.46
N ASP A 133 13.99 -2.80 8.43
CA ASP A 133 13.14 -2.47 9.56
C ASP A 133 11.80 -3.24 9.57
N ASP A 134 11.69 -4.30 8.76
CA ASP A 134 10.46 -5.05 8.58
C ASP A 134 10.68 -6.56 8.38
N ILE A 135 9.56 -7.28 8.31
CA ILE A 135 9.43 -8.65 7.81
C ILE A 135 8.44 -8.63 6.65
N VAL A 136 8.94 -8.96 5.45
CA VAL A 136 8.15 -9.01 4.23
C VAL A 136 7.67 -10.44 3.98
N ASP A 137 6.40 -10.58 3.60
CA ASP A 137 5.88 -11.85 3.10
C ASP A 137 6.34 -12.05 1.65
N PRO A 138 7.15 -13.09 1.34
CA PRO A 138 7.64 -13.31 -0.02
C PRO A 138 6.51 -13.60 -1.03
N THR A 139 5.31 -13.94 -0.55
CA THR A 139 4.14 -14.18 -1.41
C THR A 139 3.26 -12.94 -1.63
N GLY A 140 3.56 -11.83 -0.94
CA GLY A 140 2.77 -10.60 -1.00
C GLY A 140 1.30 -10.76 -0.59
N SER A 141 0.96 -11.85 0.13
CA SER A 141 -0.42 -12.22 0.50
C SER A 141 -0.81 -11.75 1.90
N ARG A 142 0.16 -11.37 2.73
CA ARG A 142 -0.04 -10.92 4.11
C ARG A 142 0.47 -9.48 4.29
N PRO A 143 -0.09 -8.73 5.25
CA PRO A 143 0.47 -7.45 5.67
C PRO A 143 1.93 -7.58 6.10
N THR A 144 2.75 -6.60 5.76
CA THR A 144 4.11 -6.42 6.31
C THR A 144 4.01 -6.17 7.81
N ILE A 145 4.97 -6.72 8.56
CA ILE A 145 5.22 -6.31 9.94
C ILE A 145 6.46 -5.45 9.97
N TRP A 146 6.35 -4.20 10.41
CA TRP A 146 7.49 -3.29 10.57
C TRP A 146 7.74 -2.98 12.04
N PHE A 147 8.97 -2.65 12.39
CA PHE A 147 9.40 -2.42 13.77
C PHE A 147 9.58 -0.93 14.01
N GLN A 148 8.72 -0.36 14.84
CA GLN A 148 8.85 1.04 15.25
C GLN A 148 9.78 1.11 16.47
N ARG A 149 10.85 1.92 16.35
CA ARG A 149 11.80 2.11 17.45
C ARG A 149 11.22 3.07 18.50
N THR A 150 10.70 2.51 19.58
CA THR A 150 10.07 3.24 20.69
C THR A 150 10.31 2.52 22.02
N GLU A 151 10.13 3.23 23.13
CA GLU A 151 10.01 2.60 24.44
C GLU A 151 8.64 1.90 24.56
N THR A 152 8.55 0.81 25.33
CA THR A 152 7.34 -0.04 25.39
C THR A 152 6.47 0.24 26.62
N ASP A 153 6.52 1.45 27.15
CA ASP A 153 5.72 1.89 28.31
C ASP A 153 4.31 2.37 27.91
N GLY A 154 4.04 2.48 26.61
CA GLY A 154 2.73 2.78 26.05
C GLY A 154 1.69 1.68 26.28
N PRO A 155 0.39 2.02 26.18
CA PRO A 155 -0.72 1.08 26.44
C PRO A 155 -0.85 -0.04 25.39
N GLN A 156 -0.23 0.14 24.22
CA GLN A 156 -0.28 -0.77 23.08
C GLN A 156 1.08 -0.80 22.42
N ARG A 157 1.55 -2.00 22.08
CA ARG A 157 2.80 -2.20 21.32
C ARG A 157 2.57 -2.53 19.86
N TRP A 158 1.39 -3.02 19.53
CA TRP A 158 1.03 -3.43 18.18
C TRP A 158 0.02 -2.46 17.64
N HIS A 159 0.26 -1.75 16.56
CA HIS A 159 -0.77 -0.93 15.92
C HIS A 159 -0.85 -1.14 14.41
N PRO A 160 -2.07 -1.18 13.85
CA PRO A 160 -2.25 -1.18 12.42
C PRO A 160 -1.96 0.22 11.86
N ASP A 161 -1.25 0.25 10.74
CA ASP A 161 -1.04 1.42 9.91
C ASP A 161 -1.81 1.23 8.61
N ILE A 162 -2.87 2.01 8.42
CA ILE A 162 -3.66 2.00 7.18
C ILE A 162 -3.17 3.12 6.27
N ARG A 163 -2.50 2.76 5.17
CA ARG A 163 -2.11 3.68 4.11
C ARG A 163 -3.27 3.92 3.16
N VAL A 164 -3.61 5.18 2.94
CA VAL A 164 -4.73 5.57 2.08
C VAL A 164 -4.33 6.69 1.13
N PRO A 165 -5.02 6.84 -0.01
CA PRO A 165 -4.89 8.02 -0.86
C PRO A 165 -5.16 9.30 -0.07
N PRO A 166 -4.37 10.38 -0.25
CA PRO A 166 -4.55 11.62 0.50
C PRO A 166 -5.97 12.19 0.44
N GLU A 167 -6.64 12.07 -0.71
CA GLU A 167 -7.98 12.59 -0.94
C GLU A 167 -9.09 11.93 -0.10
N VAL A 168 -8.86 10.72 0.44
CA VAL A 168 -9.83 10.02 1.30
C VAL A 168 -9.43 10.01 2.78
N ALA A 169 -8.22 10.47 3.12
CA ALA A 169 -7.70 10.38 4.48
C ALA A 169 -8.57 11.15 5.48
N GLN A 170 -8.92 12.39 5.15
CA GLN A 170 -9.73 13.23 6.02
C GLN A 170 -11.13 12.65 6.23
N GLU A 171 -11.76 12.12 5.18
CA GLU A 171 -13.08 11.48 5.26
C GLU A 171 -13.04 10.27 6.18
N ARG A 172 -12.04 9.38 6.03
CA ARG A 172 -11.88 8.20 6.90
C ARG A 172 -11.68 8.58 8.36
N ILE A 173 -10.87 9.60 8.64
CA ILE A 173 -10.66 10.12 10.00
C ILE A 173 -11.99 10.61 10.58
N GLN A 174 -12.75 11.42 9.85
CA GLN A 174 -14.04 11.93 10.33
C GLN A 174 -15.06 10.80 10.54
N ALA A 175 -15.10 9.81 9.64
CA ALA A 175 -15.97 8.65 9.78
C ALA A 175 -15.63 7.84 11.05
N ALA A 176 -14.34 7.64 11.35
CA ALA A 176 -13.90 6.95 12.57
C ALA A 176 -14.27 7.74 13.83
N MET A 177 -14.08 9.07 13.84
CA MET A 177 -14.50 9.94 14.94
C MET A 177 -16.02 9.91 15.15
N ALA A 178 -16.80 9.98 14.06
CA ALA A 178 -18.26 9.88 14.11
C ALA A 178 -18.76 8.52 14.62
N ALA A 179 -17.97 7.45 14.44
CA ALA A 179 -18.24 6.12 14.98
C ALA A 179 -17.86 5.96 16.47
N GLY A 180 -17.46 7.04 17.16
CA GLY A 180 -17.08 7.03 18.58
C GLY A 180 -15.57 6.92 18.82
N GLY A 181 -14.76 7.09 17.78
CA GLY A 181 -13.31 7.17 17.91
C GLY A 181 -12.85 8.47 18.58
N THR A 182 -11.62 8.44 19.09
CA THR A 182 -10.94 9.59 19.69
C THR A 182 -9.67 9.91 18.93
N LEU A 183 -9.39 11.21 18.73
CA LEU A 183 -8.12 11.67 18.19
C LEU A 183 -7.05 11.55 19.29
N VAL A 184 -6.05 10.70 19.05
CA VAL A 184 -4.91 10.52 19.96
C VAL A 184 -3.81 11.51 19.63
N SER A 185 -3.47 11.66 18.34
CA SER A 185 -2.45 12.60 17.89
C SER A 185 -2.60 12.91 16.40
N ASP A 186 -2.44 14.18 16.03
CA ASP A 186 -2.32 14.67 14.65
C ASP A 186 -0.99 15.41 14.41
N ALA A 187 -0.04 15.30 15.34
CA ALA A 187 1.21 16.07 15.32
C ALA A 187 2.08 15.82 14.08
N ALA A 188 1.90 14.68 13.42
CA ALA A 188 2.61 14.28 12.20
C ALA A 188 1.73 14.34 10.95
N ALA A 189 0.55 14.97 10.99
CA ALA A 189 -0.27 15.13 9.81
C ALA A 189 0.46 15.99 8.75
N PRO A 190 0.33 15.67 7.44
CA PRO A 190 -0.54 14.64 6.84
C PRO A 190 0.09 13.23 6.76
N ALA A 191 1.34 13.04 7.24
CA ALA A 191 2.02 11.75 7.14
C ALA A 191 1.31 10.64 7.90
N PHE A 192 0.78 10.95 9.09
CA PHE A 192 -0.18 10.10 9.80
C PHE A 192 -0.96 10.84 10.87
N VAL A 193 -2.14 10.31 11.18
CA VAL A 193 -3.00 10.69 12.32
C VAL A 193 -3.30 9.43 13.12
N VAL A 194 -3.12 9.50 14.44
CA VAL A 194 -3.38 8.42 15.38
C VAL A 194 -4.78 8.58 15.96
N LEU A 195 -5.60 7.56 15.79
CA LEU A 195 -6.94 7.46 16.36
C LEU A 195 -7.00 6.29 17.33
N ALA A 196 -7.93 6.35 18.28
CA ALA A 196 -8.29 5.23 19.13
C ALA A 196 -9.77 4.90 19.01
N ASP A 197 -10.12 3.61 19.08
CA ASP A 197 -11.51 3.19 19.26
C ASP A 197 -12.03 3.47 20.69
N ALA A 198 -13.29 3.11 20.96
CA ALA A 198 -13.92 3.32 22.27
C ALA A 198 -13.27 2.53 23.43
N GLN A 199 -12.37 1.58 23.13
CA GLN A 199 -11.63 0.78 24.11
C GLN A 199 -10.15 1.18 24.20
N GLY A 200 -9.73 2.18 23.45
CA GLY A 200 -8.35 2.67 23.46
C GLY A 200 -7.41 1.93 22.50
N ASN A 201 -7.92 1.03 21.63
CA ASN A 201 -7.08 0.42 20.60
C ASN A 201 -6.78 1.44 19.51
N GLN A 202 -5.50 1.68 19.28
CA GLN A 202 -4.98 2.69 18.38
C GLN A 202 -4.76 2.15 16.97
N VAL A 203 -4.93 3.04 15.98
CA VAL A 203 -4.66 2.85 14.55
C VAL A 203 -4.11 4.14 13.97
N CYS A 204 -3.15 4.04 13.05
CA CYS A 204 -2.66 5.18 12.29
C CYS A 204 -3.35 5.24 10.92
N VAL A 205 -4.04 6.33 10.60
CA VAL A 205 -4.42 6.66 9.22
C VAL A 205 -3.24 7.40 8.60
N THR A 206 -2.62 6.82 7.57
CA THR A 206 -1.37 7.30 7.00
C THR A 206 -1.52 7.69 5.53
N THR A 207 -0.76 8.68 5.07
CA THR A 207 -0.68 9.09 3.66
C THR A 207 0.78 9.20 3.24
N TRP A 208 1.06 9.12 1.95
CA TRP A 208 2.44 9.31 1.45
C TRP A 208 2.93 10.76 1.65
N GLN A 209 2.03 11.72 1.83
CA GLN A 209 2.38 13.12 2.00
C GLN A 209 3.12 13.36 3.32
N GLY A 210 4.07 14.30 3.33
CA GLY A 210 4.84 14.62 4.53
C GLY A 210 5.85 13.52 4.92
N ARG A 211 6.19 12.64 3.97
CA ARG A 211 7.24 11.63 4.09
C ARG A 211 8.23 11.88 2.94
N ASP A 212 9.51 12.01 3.27
CA ASP A 212 10.60 12.14 2.30
C ASP A 212 10.93 10.77 1.68
#